data_AF-A0A357AZ71-F1
#
_entry.id   AF-A0A357AZ71-F1
#
_cell.length_a   1.000
_cell.length_b   1.000
_cell.length_c   1.000
_cell.angle_alpha   90.00
_cell.angle_beta   90.00
_cell.angle_gamma   90.00
#
_symmetry.space_group_name_H-M   'P 1'
#
loop_
_entity.id
_entity.type
_entity.pdbx_description
1 polymer ?
#
loop_
_entity_poly.entity_id
_entity_poly.type
_entity_poly.pdbx_seq_one_letter_code
_entity_poly.pdbx_strand_id
1 'polypeptide(L)'
;NVADGAEYMTANGRYFYLPYGVQIIGGEYCLPAAEIAALVCAEVQWDAATGSIDIDTTHTGALAGGDEFYDETDLMWLARIISAESGNQSMEGMMGVGNVVLNRVADPSCPDTVYEVIFDTRYGVQFSPVETGSIYLEPNEQSVIAAKLCLEGYNVAGSSLYFVNPATGSTLWFRETRVFVVSIGDHDFYA
;
A
#
# COMPACT_ATOMS: atom_id res chain seq x y z
N ASN A 1 13.28 7.67 -11.69
CA ASN A 1 12.43 8.42 -12.64
C ASN A 1 11.25 8.98 -11.89
N VAL A 2 10.90 10.22 -12.19
CA VAL A 2 9.74 10.87 -11.61
C VAL A 2 9.17 11.85 -12.64
N ALA A 3 7.85 11.85 -12.82
CA ALA A 3 7.15 12.75 -13.74
C ALA A 3 6.41 13.83 -12.94
N ASP A 4 6.17 14.98 -13.55
CA ASP A 4 5.39 16.05 -12.93
C ASP A 4 3.99 15.57 -12.54
N GLY A 5 3.55 15.87 -11.32
CA GLY A 5 2.29 15.40 -10.76
C GLY A 5 2.20 13.89 -10.46
N ALA A 6 3.29 13.12 -10.58
CA ALA A 6 3.28 11.70 -10.26
C ALA A 6 3.07 11.46 -8.76
N GLU A 7 2.23 10.49 -8.42
CA GLU A 7 1.95 10.04 -7.03
C GLU A 7 3.04 9.09 -6.50
N TYR A 8 4.07 8.80 -7.29
CA TYR A 8 5.20 7.96 -6.91
C TYR A 8 6.42 8.28 -7.78
N MET A 9 7.60 7.89 -7.29
CA MET A 9 8.83 7.82 -8.07
C MET A 9 9.33 6.38 -8.18
N THR A 10 10.22 6.13 -9.13
CA THR A 10 10.81 4.79 -9.32
C THR A 10 12.33 4.81 -9.33
N ALA A 11 12.94 3.78 -8.76
CA ALA A 11 14.39 3.56 -8.83
C ALA A 11 14.69 2.06 -8.82
N ASN A 12 15.51 1.60 -9.76
CA ASN A 12 15.92 0.19 -9.88
C ASN A 12 14.75 -0.84 -9.83
N GLY A 13 13.59 -0.50 -10.41
CA GLY A 13 12.39 -1.35 -10.37
C GLY A 13 11.56 -1.28 -9.09
N ARG A 14 12.02 -0.52 -8.08
CA ARG A 14 11.28 -0.17 -6.86
C ARG A 14 10.46 1.11 -7.01
N TYR A 15 9.42 1.24 -6.20
CA TYR A 15 8.42 2.30 -6.26
C TYR A 15 8.30 3.00 -4.91
N PHE A 16 8.29 4.32 -4.90
CA PHE A 16 8.29 5.12 -3.67
C PHE A 16 7.12 6.10 -3.72
N TYR A 17 6.24 6.06 -2.72
CA TYR A 17 5.00 6.83 -2.71
C TYR A 17 5.28 8.31 -2.43
N LEU A 18 4.57 9.18 -3.14
CA LEU A 18 4.62 10.63 -2.99
C LEU A 18 3.19 11.12 -2.67
N PRO A 19 2.80 11.19 -1.38
CA PRO A 19 1.40 11.48 -1.00
C PRO A 19 0.92 12.87 -1.43
N TYR A 20 1.84 13.81 -1.60
CA TYR A 20 1.56 15.16 -2.09
C TYR A 20 1.97 15.34 -3.56
N GLY A 21 2.27 14.24 -4.24
CA GLY A 21 2.92 14.24 -5.54
C GLY A 21 4.28 14.94 -5.52
N VAL A 22 4.83 15.09 -6.72
CA VAL A 22 6.07 15.83 -6.94
C VAL A 22 5.83 17.32 -6.79
N GLN A 23 6.60 17.95 -5.91
CA GLN A 23 6.54 19.40 -5.71
C GLN A 23 7.64 20.08 -6.53
N ILE A 24 7.33 21.21 -7.16
CA ILE A 24 8.31 22.02 -7.89
C ILE A 24 8.38 23.40 -7.23
N ILE A 25 9.51 23.70 -6.58
CA ILE A 25 9.74 24.98 -5.89
C ILE A 25 10.91 25.68 -6.58
N GLY A 26 10.66 26.86 -7.14
CA GLY A 26 11.71 27.63 -7.83
C GLY A 26 12.27 26.95 -9.09
N GLY A 27 11.55 25.97 -9.66
CA GLY A 27 12.00 25.17 -10.80
C GLY A 27 12.77 23.91 -10.41
N GLU A 28 12.93 23.63 -9.11
CA GLU A 28 13.59 22.43 -8.60
C GLU A 28 12.57 21.41 -8.09
N TYR A 29 12.83 20.13 -8.36
CA TYR A 29 12.03 19.03 -7.84
C TYR A 29 12.30 18.84 -6.35
N CYS A 30 11.24 18.88 -5.54
CA CYS A 30 11.28 18.63 -4.11
C CYS A 30 10.58 17.30 -3.83
N LEU A 31 11.34 16.33 -3.33
CA LEU A 31 10.87 15.00 -2.93
C LEU A 31 11.04 14.84 -1.41
N PRO A 32 10.27 13.97 -0.75
CA PRO A 32 10.44 13.72 0.67
C PRO A 32 11.83 13.15 0.96
N ALA A 33 12.47 13.66 2.01
CA ALA A 33 13.86 13.32 2.34
C ALA A 33 14.07 11.82 2.59
N ALA A 34 13.09 11.16 3.24
CA ALA A 34 13.10 9.72 3.47
C ALA A 34 13.24 8.94 2.16
N GLU A 35 12.50 9.33 1.13
CA GLU A 35 12.51 8.58 -0.14
C GLU A 35 13.81 8.79 -0.92
N ILE A 36 14.40 9.99 -0.85
CA ILE A 36 15.73 10.25 -1.43
C ILE A 36 16.79 9.42 -0.71
N ALA A 37 16.75 9.39 0.63
CA ALA A 37 17.72 8.64 1.44
C ALA A 37 17.60 7.13 1.21
N ALA A 38 16.39 6.61 1.03
CA ALA A 38 16.16 5.21 0.69
C ALA A 38 16.89 4.78 -0.60
N LEU A 39 17.04 5.68 -1.58
CA LEU A 39 17.76 5.39 -2.84
C LEU A 39 19.23 5.02 -2.64
N VAL A 40 19.83 5.45 -1.53
CA VAL A 40 21.22 5.18 -1.16
C VAL A 40 21.34 4.31 0.08
N CYS A 41 20.23 3.69 0.51
CA CYS A 41 20.13 2.91 1.75
C CYS A 41 20.59 3.70 2.99
N ALA A 42 20.33 5.01 3.03
CA ALA A 42 20.56 5.85 4.21
C ALA A 42 19.32 5.88 5.10
N GLU A 43 19.53 5.97 6.41
CA GLU A 43 18.44 6.10 7.37
C GLU A 43 18.13 7.58 7.64
N VAL A 44 16.85 7.90 7.79
CA VAL A 44 16.39 9.26 8.06
C VAL A 44 15.68 9.29 9.40
N GLN A 45 16.13 10.17 10.28
CA GLN A 45 15.51 10.40 11.58
C GLN A 45 15.03 11.85 11.69
N TRP A 46 13.78 12.02 12.10
CA TRP A 46 13.22 13.32 12.40
C TRP A 46 13.42 13.65 13.88
N ASP A 47 14.11 14.75 14.16
CA ASP A 47 14.18 15.32 15.50
C ASP A 47 13.10 16.39 15.67
N ALA A 48 12.01 16.00 16.34
CA ALA A 48 10.90 16.89 16.62
C ALA A 48 11.24 18.05 17.58
N ALA A 49 12.28 17.92 18.41
CA ALA A 49 12.68 18.96 19.35
C ALA A 49 13.43 20.10 18.65
N THR A 50 14.23 19.77 17.64
CA THR A 50 15.01 20.75 16.89
C THR A 50 14.39 21.12 15.54
N GLY A 51 13.41 20.35 15.07
CA GLY A 51 12.84 20.51 13.73
C GLY A 51 13.84 20.16 12.63
N SER A 52 14.80 19.28 12.92
CA SER A 52 15.88 18.91 12.00
C SER A 52 15.76 17.46 11.54
N ILE A 53 16.40 17.18 10.40
CA ILE A 53 16.52 15.84 9.85
C ILE A 53 17.97 15.41 10.01
N ASP A 54 18.18 14.24 10.60
CA ASP A 54 19.45 13.53 10.56
C ASP A 54 19.40 12.45 9.48
N ILE A 55 20.43 12.41 8.63
CA ILE A 55 20.57 11.41 7.56
C ILE A 55 21.83 10.61 7.87
N ASP A 56 21.65 9.40 8.36
CA ASP A 56 22.77 8.51 8.65
C ASP A 56 23.28 7.87 7.35
N THR A 57 24.46 8.31 6.92
CA THR A 57 25.15 7.79 5.73
C THR A 57 26.26 6.79 6.07
N THR A 58 26.32 6.26 7.29
CA THR A 58 27.35 5.29 7.70
C THR A 58 27.18 3.92 7.04
N HIS A 59 25.94 3.58 6.66
CA HIS A 59 25.56 2.27 6.09
C HIS A 59 24.94 2.36 4.70
N THR A 60 25.41 3.27 3.84
CA THR A 60 24.90 3.40 2.46
C THR A 60 25.25 2.20 1.57
N GLY A 61 24.40 1.93 0.57
CA GLY A 61 24.59 0.85 -0.38
C GLY A 61 23.91 1.09 -1.73
N ALA A 62 24.06 0.13 -2.64
CA ALA A 62 23.26 0.11 -3.86
C ALA A 62 21.84 -0.36 -3.52
N LEU A 63 20.83 0.35 -4.02
CA LEU A 63 19.44 -0.05 -3.88
C LEU A 63 19.22 -1.40 -4.57
N ALA A 64 18.75 -2.41 -3.83
CA ALA A 64 18.36 -3.70 -4.38
C ALA A 64 17.33 -3.54 -5.51
N GLY A 65 17.39 -4.40 -6.51
CA GLY A 65 16.46 -4.38 -7.63
C GLY A 65 15.05 -4.76 -7.18
N GLY A 66 14.02 -4.26 -7.88
CA GLY A 66 12.63 -4.63 -7.60
C GLY A 66 12.40 -6.14 -7.61
N ASP A 67 13.02 -6.86 -8.55
CA ASP A 67 12.90 -8.32 -8.68
C ASP A 67 13.58 -9.09 -7.52
N GLU A 68 14.53 -8.46 -6.82
CA GLU A 68 15.16 -9.01 -5.61
C GLU A 68 14.38 -8.63 -4.35
N PHE A 69 13.76 -7.45 -4.33
CA PHE A 69 13.10 -6.89 -3.17
C PHE A 69 11.65 -7.40 -3.00
N TYR A 70 10.89 -7.51 -4.09
CA TYR A 70 9.50 -7.99 -4.04
C TYR A 70 9.46 -9.50 -4.17
N ASP A 71 8.83 -10.18 -3.20
CA ASP A 71 8.45 -11.58 -3.42
C ASP A 71 7.43 -11.66 -4.57
N GLU A 72 7.74 -12.44 -5.60
CA GLU A 72 6.95 -12.53 -6.84
C GLU A 72 5.54 -13.08 -6.56
N THR A 73 5.41 -14.02 -5.61
CA THR A 73 4.14 -14.66 -5.29
C THR A 73 3.23 -13.69 -4.55
N ASP A 74 3.75 -13.02 -3.52
CA ASP A 74 3.01 -12.01 -2.77
C ASP A 74 2.63 -10.83 -3.65
N LEU A 75 3.56 -10.33 -4.48
CA LEU A 75 3.28 -9.25 -5.42
C LEU A 75 2.15 -9.62 -6.39
N MET A 76 2.18 -10.82 -6.97
CA MET A 76 1.15 -11.29 -7.90
C MET A 76 -0.22 -11.35 -7.23
N TRP A 77 -0.32 -12.00 -6.06
CA TRP A 77 -1.60 -12.17 -5.37
C TRP A 77 -2.15 -10.86 -4.82
N LEU A 78 -1.27 -10.00 -4.28
CA LEU A 78 -1.65 -8.69 -3.79
C LEU A 78 -2.15 -7.79 -4.93
N ALA A 79 -1.47 -7.78 -6.08
CA ALA A 79 -1.91 -7.01 -7.25
C ALA A 79 -3.26 -7.50 -7.79
N ARG A 80 -3.49 -8.82 -7.82
CA ARG A 80 -4.76 -9.41 -8.26
C ARG A 80 -5.92 -9.01 -7.37
N ILE A 81 -5.76 -9.12 -6.05
CA ILE A 81 -6.85 -8.75 -5.13
C ILE A 81 -7.13 -7.23 -5.18
N ILE A 82 -6.08 -6.40 -5.23
CA ILE A 82 -6.24 -4.94 -5.39
C ILE A 82 -7.00 -4.63 -6.69
N SER A 83 -6.63 -5.26 -7.80
CA SER A 83 -7.28 -5.03 -9.09
C SER A 83 -8.75 -5.45 -9.08
N ALA A 84 -9.08 -6.55 -8.41
CA ALA A 84 -10.45 -7.07 -8.37
C ALA A 84 -11.37 -6.25 -7.45
N GLU A 85 -10.86 -5.74 -6.33
CA GLU A 85 -11.63 -4.98 -5.33
C GLU A 85 -11.66 -3.47 -5.62
N SER A 86 -10.60 -2.94 -6.23
CA SER A 86 -10.35 -1.49 -6.27
C SER A 86 -9.64 -1.00 -7.52
N GLY A 87 -9.49 -1.83 -8.56
CA GLY A 87 -8.71 -1.48 -9.75
C GLY A 87 -9.22 -0.28 -10.55
N ASN A 88 -10.39 0.28 -10.21
CA ASN A 88 -10.96 1.51 -10.76
C ASN A 88 -10.86 2.73 -9.82
N GLN A 89 -10.22 2.59 -8.65
CA GLN A 89 -10.07 3.64 -7.65
C GLN A 89 -8.77 4.44 -7.88
N SER A 90 -8.56 5.50 -7.10
CA SER A 90 -7.28 6.21 -7.04
C SER A 90 -6.15 5.31 -6.55
N MET A 91 -4.88 5.72 -6.75
CA MET A 91 -3.73 5.00 -6.22
C MET A 91 -3.85 4.75 -4.71
N GLU A 92 -4.25 5.79 -3.97
CA GLU A 92 -4.51 5.70 -2.53
C GLU A 92 -5.62 4.70 -2.20
N GLY A 93 -6.71 4.67 -2.97
CA GLY A 93 -7.82 3.71 -2.78
C GLY A 93 -7.39 2.26 -3.03
N MET A 94 -6.57 2.04 -4.06
CA MET A 94 -5.97 0.74 -4.35
C MET A 94 -4.99 0.29 -3.26
N MET A 95 -4.14 1.22 -2.79
CA MET A 95 -3.24 0.96 -1.66
C MET A 95 -4.01 0.62 -0.38
N GLY A 96 -5.14 1.27 -0.11
CA GLY A 96 -5.96 0.98 1.07
C GLY A 96 -6.40 -0.48 1.14
N VAL A 97 -6.85 -1.08 0.02
CA VAL A 97 -7.18 -2.51 -0.04
C VAL A 97 -5.95 -3.38 0.19
N GLY A 98 -4.82 -3.03 -0.44
CA GLY A 98 -3.55 -3.74 -0.23
C GLY A 98 -3.08 -3.69 1.22
N ASN A 99 -3.24 -2.56 1.90
CA ASN A 99 -2.91 -2.38 3.30
C ASN A 99 -3.78 -3.26 4.20
N VAL A 100 -5.07 -3.43 3.92
CA VAL A 100 -5.92 -4.35 4.69
C VAL A 100 -5.40 -5.79 4.60
N VAL A 101 -4.94 -6.23 3.42
CA VAL A 101 -4.35 -7.58 3.25
C VAL A 101 -3.07 -7.71 4.07
N LEU A 102 -2.14 -6.75 3.98
CA LEU A 102 -0.87 -6.81 4.71
C LEU A 102 -1.04 -6.62 6.23
N ASN A 103 -2.00 -5.81 6.66
CA ASN A 103 -2.35 -5.68 8.07
C ASN A 103 -2.87 -7.00 8.63
N ARG A 104 -3.64 -7.77 7.84
CA ARG A 104 -4.06 -9.11 8.22
C ARG A 104 -2.89 -10.09 8.27
N VAL A 105 -1.97 -10.06 7.31
CA VAL A 105 -0.74 -10.86 7.38
C VAL A 105 0.04 -10.57 8.67
N ALA A 106 0.05 -9.32 9.12
CA ALA A 106 0.72 -8.91 10.36
C ALA A 106 -0.10 -9.18 11.64
N ASP A 107 -1.40 -9.49 11.55
CA ASP A 107 -2.28 -9.69 12.69
C ASP A 107 -2.26 -11.16 13.15
N PRO A 108 -1.91 -11.47 14.40
CA PRO A 108 -1.81 -12.85 14.90
C PRO A 108 -3.12 -13.67 14.87
N SER A 109 -4.27 -13.04 14.65
CA SER A 109 -5.57 -13.72 14.51
C SER A 109 -5.87 -14.15 13.06
N CYS A 110 -5.10 -13.65 12.11
CA CYS A 110 -5.21 -13.90 10.68
C CYS A 110 -4.13 -14.90 10.22
N PRO A 111 -4.22 -15.41 8.98
CA PRO A 111 -3.14 -16.22 8.40
C PRO A 111 -1.90 -15.38 8.09
N ASP A 112 -0.74 -16.03 8.01
CA ASP A 112 0.57 -15.37 8.00
C ASP A 112 1.11 -15.09 6.57
N THR A 113 0.31 -15.31 5.52
CA THR A 113 0.71 -15.10 4.12
C THR A 113 -0.37 -14.39 3.31
N VAL A 114 0.04 -13.63 2.29
CA VAL A 114 -0.88 -12.90 1.40
C VAL A 114 -1.90 -13.87 0.77
N TYR A 115 -1.42 -15.02 0.29
CA TYR A 115 -2.28 -16.05 -0.30
C TYR A 115 -3.31 -16.56 0.71
N GLU A 116 -2.88 -16.98 1.90
CA GLU A 116 -3.81 -17.53 2.89
C GLU A 116 -4.81 -16.48 3.40
N VAL A 117 -4.41 -15.21 3.51
CA VAL A 117 -5.32 -14.11 3.85
C VAL A 117 -6.39 -13.92 2.78
N ILE A 118 -6.02 -13.94 1.49
CA ILE A 118 -6.96 -13.75 0.38
C ILE A 118 -7.97 -14.91 0.34
N PHE A 119 -7.50 -16.14 0.55
CA PHE A 119 -8.33 -17.35 0.48
C PHE A 119 -8.88 -17.81 1.85
N ASP A 120 -8.81 -16.97 2.89
CA ASP A 120 -9.33 -17.31 4.21
C ASP A 120 -10.86 -17.46 4.18
N THR A 121 -11.35 -18.60 4.67
CA THR A 121 -12.77 -18.95 4.74
C THR A 121 -13.24 -19.24 6.17
N ARG A 122 -12.35 -19.11 7.18
CA ARG A 122 -12.63 -19.52 8.57
C ARG A 122 -13.84 -18.83 9.19
N TYR A 123 -14.09 -17.56 8.84
CA TYR A 123 -15.20 -16.76 9.35
C TYR A 123 -16.13 -16.24 8.24
N GLY A 124 -16.10 -16.90 7.08
CA GLY A 124 -16.72 -16.43 5.84
C GLY A 124 -15.68 -15.94 4.84
N VAL A 125 -16.14 -15.64 3.62
CA VAL A 125 -15.28 -15.10 2.56
C VAL A 125 -15.08 -13.62 2.81
N GLN A 126 -13.84 -13.21 3.06
CA GLN A 126 -13.50 -11.80 3.18
C GLN A 126 -13.56 -11.09 1.81
N PHE A 127 -13.08 -11.78 0.77
CA PHE A 127 -12.84 -11.20 -0.55
C PHE A 127 -13.74 -11.86 -1.59
N SER A 128 -14.80 -11.17 -2.00
CA SER A 128 -15.77 -11.67 -2.99
C SER A 128 -15.16 -12.10 -4.35
N PRO A 129 -14.04 -11.53 -4.83
CA PRO A 129 -13.32 -12.00 -6.03
C PRO A 129 -12.91 -13.46 -6.01
N VAL A 130 -12.72 -14.06 -4.84
CA VAL A 130 -12.37 -15.49 -4.70
C VAL A 130 -13.52 -16.38 -5.17
N GLU A 131 -14.75 -16.05 -4.79
CA GLU A 131 -15.94 -16.81 -5.18
C GLU A 131 -16.34 -16.56 -6.62
N THR A 132 -16.21 -15.32 -7.10
CA THR A 132 -16.57 -14.96 -8.48
C THR A 132 -15.52 -15.39 -9.50
N GLY A 133 -14.32 -15.76 -9.04
CA GLY A 133 -13.19 -16.16 -9.88
C GLY A 133 -12.45 -14.98 -10.53
N SER A 134 -12.88 -13.74 -10.31
CA SER A 134 -12.19 -12.55 -10.84
C SER A 134 -10.78 -12.38 -10.25
N ILE A 135 -10.49 -13.01 -9.10
CA ILE A 135 -9.15 -13.04 -8.50
C ILE A 135 -8.07 -13.65 -9.41
N TYR A 136 -8.46 -14.45 -10.41
CA TYR A 136 -7.51 -15.09 -11.35
C TYR A 136 -7.27 -14.27 -12.62
N LEU A 137 -7.93 -13.13 -12.78
CA LEU A 137 -7.72 -12.24 -13.91
C LEU A 137 -6.35 -11.54 -13.80
N GLU A 138 -5.82 -11.14 -14.95
CA GLU A 138 -4.58 -10.35 -14.99
C GLU A 138 -4.82 -8.99 -14.32
N PRO A 139 -4.01 -8.60 -13.31
CA PRO A 139 -4.18 -7.31 -12.66
C PRO A 139 -3.81 -6.18 -13.61
N ASN A 140 -4.48 -5.04 -13.48
CA ASN A 140 -4.08 -3.86 -14.24
C ASN A 140 -2.75 -3.27 -13.70
N GLU A 141 -2.05 -2.49 -14.55
CA GLU A 141 -0.73 -1.95 -14.23
C GLU A 141 -0.73 -1.09 -12.94
N GLN A 142 -1.78 -0.30 -12.74
CA GLN A 142 -1.90 0.55 -11.55
C GLN A 142 -2.04 -0.27 -10.26
N SER A 143 -2.71 -1.43 -10.32
CA SER A 143 -2.84 -2.35 -9.18
C SER A 143 -1.52 -3.04 -8.86
N VAL A 144 -0.71 -3.35 -9.88
CA VAL A 144 0.67 -3.85 -9.66
C VAL A 144 1.53 -2.79 -8.97
N ILE A 145 1.40 -1.52 -9.38
CA ILE A 145 2.11 -0.41 -8.74
C ILE A 145 1.65 -0.23 -7.30
N ALA A 146 0.34 -0.21 -7.04
CA ALA A 146 -0.21 -0.10 -5.69
C ALA A 146 0.26 -1.25 -4.78
N ALA A 147 0.32 -2.48 -5.30
CA ALA A 147 0.87 -3.63 -4.57
C ALA A 147 2.34 -3.41 -4.20
N LYS A 148 3.17 -2.93 -5.12
CA LYS A 148 4.57 -2.59 -4.84
C LYS A 148 4.69 -1.52 -3.77
N LEU A 149 3.89 -0.45 -3.84
CA LEU A 149 3.87 0.60 -2.81
C LEU A 149 3.46 0.03 -1.44
N CYS A 150 2.51 -0.89 -1.38
CA CYS A 150 2.16 -1.56 -0.13
C CYS A 150 3.32 -2.41 0.42
N LEU A 151 4.02 -3.15 -0.44
CA LEU A 151 5.18 -3.99 -0.07
C LEU A 151 6.41 -3.16 0.34
N GLU A 152 6.49 -1.91 -0.09
CA GLU A 152 7.46 -0.92 0.38
C GLU A 152 7.15 -0.42 1.79
N GLY A 153 5.98 -0.77 2.33
CA GLY A 153 5.54 -0.43 3.68
C GLY A 153 4.67 0.83 3.76
N TYR A 154 4.31 1.47 2.64
CA TYR A 154 3.41 2.61 2.67
C TYR A 154 2.00 2.16 3.07
N ASN A 155 1.46 2.80 4.11
CA ASN A 155 0.16 2.49 4.66
C ASN A 155 -0.72 3.75 4.76
N VAL A 156 -1.81 3.75 3.99
CA VAL A 156 -2.81 4.84 3.95
C VAL A 156 -4.10 4.47 4.69
N ALA A 157 -4.31 3.18 5.00
CA ALA A 157 -5.49 2.68 5.70
C ALA A 157 -5.28 2.47 7.22
N GLY A 158 -4.14 2.85 7.78
CA GLY A 158 -3.81 2.66 9.19
C GLY A 158 -3.84 1.18 9.61
N SER A 159 -4.38 0.88 10.79
CA SER A 159 -4.50 -0.50 11.31
C SER A 159 -5.75 -1.24 10.83
N SER A 160 -6.33 -0.85 9.70
CA SER A 160 -7.60 -1.41 9.24
C SER A 160 -7.47 -2.89 8.84
N LEU A 161 -8.38 -3.72 9.34
CA LEU A 161 -8.49 -5.15 9.01
C LEU A 161 -9.69 -5.44 8.09
N TYR A 162 -10.50 -4.42 7.82
CA TYR A 162 -11.67 -4.51 6.99
C TYR A 162 -11.92 -3.24 6.19
N PHE A 163 -12.66 -3.39 5.10
CA PHE A 163 -13.21 -2.27 4.33
C PHE A 163 -14.61 -2.62 3.83
N VAL A 164 -15.39 -1.60 3.48
CA VAL A 164 -16.69 -1.75 2.85
C VAL A 164 -16.96 -0.58 1.91
N ASN A 165 -17.58 -0.84 0.76
CA ASN A 165 -18.16 0.21 -0.04
C ASN A 165 -19.54 0.56 0.55
N PRO A 166 -19.72 1.73 1.19
CA PRO A 166 -20.97 2.04 1.88
C PRO A 166 -22.16 2.25 0.94
N ALA A 167 -21.93 2.40 -0.38
CA ALA A 167 -22.98 2.52 -1.37
C ALA A 167 -23.57 1.16 -1.79
N THR A 168 -22.83 0.06 -1.63
CA THR A 168 -23.25 -1.29 -2.09
C THR A 168 -23.28 -2.33 -0.97
N GLY A 169 -22.49 -2.16 0.08
CA GLY A 169 -22.35 -3.08 1.20
C GLY A 169 -23.21 -2.72 2.42
N SER A 170 -23.50 -3.73 3.25
CA SER A 170 -24.16 -3.49 4.54
C SER A 170 -23.19 -2.89 5.54
N THR A 171 -23.44 -1.65 5.96
CA THR A 171 -22.56 -0.90 6.88
C THR A 171 -22.91 -1.07 8.36
N LEU A 172 -24.08 -1.63 8.69
CA LEU A 172 -24.57 -1.70 10.08
C LEU A 172 -23.60 -2.48 10.99
N TRP A 173 -23.21 -3.69 10.59
CA TRP A 173 -22.30 -4.51 11.38
C TRP A 173 -20.94 -3.82 11.61
N PHE A 174 -20.37 -3.18 10.57
CA PHE A 174 -19.12 -2.45 10.68
C PHE A 174 -19.23 -1.30 11.69
N ARG A 175 -20.28 -0.48 11.56
CA ARG A 175 -20.51 0.68 12.44
C ARG A 175 -20.79 0.29 13.88
N GLU A 176 -21.35 -0.90 14.12
CA GLU A 176 -21.69 -1.37 15.46
C GLU A 176 -20.55 -2.15 16.14
N THR A 177 -19.64 -2.76 15.37
CA THR A 177 -18.68 -3.74 15.92
C THR A 177 -17.21 -3.45 15.60
N ARG A 178 -16.91 -2.43 14.81
CA ARG A 178 -15.55 -2.05 14.38
C ARG A 178 -15.29 -0.57 14.58
N VAL A 179 -14.01 -0.18 14.59
CA VAL A 179 -13.59 1.22 14.75
C VAL A 179 -13.32 1.81 13.37
N PHE A 180 -14.04 2.88 13.02
CA PHE A 180 -13.77 3.62 11.78
C PHE A 180 -12.37 4.25 11.82
N VAL A 181 -11.61 4.08 10.74
CA VAL A 181 -10.25 4.63 10.60
C VAL A 181 -10.24 5.78 9.61
N VAL A 182 -10.64 5.52 8.36
CA VAL A 182 -10.56 6.50 7.26
C VAL A 182 -11.50 6.13 6.12
N SER A 183 -11.92 7.11 5.32
CA SER A 183 -12.58 6.90 4.03
C SER A 183 -11.63 7.27 2.90
N ILE A 184 -11.43 6.37 1.94
CA ILE A 184 -10.55 6.59 0.77
C ILE A 184 -11.31 6.12 -0.47
N GLY A 185 -11.54 7.04 -1.41
CA GLY A 185 -12.37 6.77 -2.59
C GLY A 185 -13.77 6.31 -2.19
N ASP A 186 -14.20 5.18 -2.76
CA ASP A 186 -15.50 4.58 -2.48
C ASP A 186 -15.52 3.67 -1.25
N HIS A 187 -14.44 3.59 -0.46
CA HIS A 187 -14.31 2.65 0.65
C HIS A 187 -14.18 3.34 2.01
N ASP A 188 -14.90 2.80 3.00
CA ASP A 188 -14.66 3.06 4.41
C ASP A 188 -13.82 1.92 5.00
N PHE A 189 -12.77 2.26 5.73
CA PHE A 189 -11.81 1.34 6.34
C PHE A 189 -11.98 1.29 7.87
N TYR A 190 -11.87 0.08 8.42
CA TYR A 190 -12.16 -0.19 9.83
C TYR A 190 -11.13 -1.14 10.47
N ALA A 191 -10.81 -0.88 11.74
CA ALA A 191 -10.05 -1.75 12.64
C ALA A 191 -10.97 -2.65 13.49
#